data_AF-A0A3B4AH54-F1
#
_entry.id   AF-A0A3B4AH54-F1
#
_cell.length_a   1.000
_cell.length_b   1.000
_cell.length_c   1.000
_cell.angle_alpha   90.00
_cell.angle_beta   90.00
_cell.angle_gamma   90.00
#
_symmetry.space_group_name_H-M   'P 1'
#
loop_
_entity.id
_entity.type
_entity.pdbx_description
1 polymer ?
#
loop_
_entity_poly.entity_id
_entity_poly.type
_entity_poly.pdbx_seq_one_letter_code
_entity_poly.pdbx_strand_id
1 'polypeptide(L)'
;METRHLPIASRIIPLALPKGTEKLCELCQNRAYLQCAQCRVTFYCDATHQFADWVGIHEKICPLLVPIRTETLESFSKEGRIEKDIKKVQVLETLNKLIAIARSIAEGKLTEGKHEEALPAGQTCLHFCMDVFGPCSIQLVPAYLLLAEGYMGLGNISSAAELLSQAELSVSKNPDCGHDLHHRLHRSLGRLQSIMGDLEGALFNYANDIYHAAEVYGLDSTVCSNGYFLLANIFAKQGKTQIVRSMYNEQALFPQSLTAVALVYQARDFGRSALQSSQMSPNQELSTAVQKLLDLVETRPQTSEAKRSK
;
A
#
# COMPACT_ATOMS: atom_id res chain seq x y z
N MET A 1 0.69 -23.58 -22.85
CA MET A 1 0.89 -23.61 -21.38
C MET A 1 2.30 -24.12 -21.15
N GLU A 2 3.27 -23.22 -21.09
CA GLU A 2 4.67 -23.58 -20.80
C GLU A 2 4.77 -24.03 -19.35
N THR A 3 5.21 -25.27 -19.15
CA THR A 3 5.57 -25.83 -17.85
C THR A 3 6.80 -25.09 -17.34
N ARG A 4 6.61 -24.00 -16.60
CA ARG A 4 7.67 -23.42 -15.77
C ARG A 4 8.07 -24.47 -14.74
N HIS A 5 9.22 -25.10 -14.96
CA HIS A 5 9.78 -26.07 -14.01
C HIS A 5 9.97 -25.39 -12.66
N LEU A 6 9.22 -25.84 -11.64
CA LEU A 6 9.50 -25.44 -10.26
C LEU A 6 10.91 -25.89 -9.91
N PRO A 7 11.69 -25.08 -9.17
CA PRO A 7 12.89 -25.57 -8.53
C PRO A 7 12.50 -26.72 -7.60
N ILE A 8 13.12 -27.88 -7.82
CA ILE A 8 12.94 -29.07 -7.01
C ILE A 8 13.29 -28.70 -5.56
N ALA A 9 12.35 -28.79 -4.61
CA ALA A 9 12.70 -28.66 -3.19
C ALA A 9 13.44 -29.90 -2.70
N SER A 10 14.41 -29.71 -1.80
CA SER A 10 14.98 -30.79 -1.01
C SER A 10 14.18 -30.95 0.28
N ARG A 11 13.81 -32.19 0.62
CA ARG A 11 13.20 -32.50 1.93
C ARG A 11 14.24 -32.30 3.03
N ILE A 12 13.85 -31.62 4.09
CA ILE A 12 14.63 -31.52 5.32
C ILE A 12 14.03 -32.44 6.37
N ILE A 13 14.89 -33.05 7.20
CA ILE A 13 14.47 -33.87 8.34
C ILE A 13 14.66 -32.99 9.58
N PRO A 14 13.59 -32.47 10.20
CA PRO A 14 13.72 -31.54 11.32
C PRO A 14 14.50 -32.11 12.52
N LEU A 15 14.43 -33.43 12.72
CA LEU A 15 15.18 -34.13 13.78
C LEU A 15 16.68 -34.25 13.51
N ALA A 16 17.12 -34.04 12.27
CA ALA A 16 18.53 -34.05 11.89
C ALA A 16 19.20 -32.67 12.04
N LEU A 17 18.43 -31.63 12.39
CA LEU A 17 18.97 -30.30 12.63
C LEU A 17 19.64 -30.22 14.01
N PRO A 18 20.69 -29.38 14.17
CA PRO A 18 21.28 -29.10 15.47
C PRO A 18 20.21 -28.75 16.52
N LYS A 19 20.37 -29.22 17.75
CA LYS A 19 19.42 -28.95 18.84
C LYS A 19 19.19 -27.45 18.97
N GLY A 20 17.91 -27.04 18.95
CA GLY A 20 17.49 -25.64 19.03
C GLY A 20 17.41 -24.89 17.69
N THR A 21 17.67 -25.55 16.57
CA THR A 21 17.55 -24.92 15.24
C THR A 21 16.30 -25.40 14.50
N GLU A 22 15.17 -24.75 14.74
CA GLU A 22 13.97 -24.95 13.94
C GLU A 22 14.05 -24.09 12.66
N LYS A 23 13.65 -24.66 11.52
CA LYS A 23 13.46 -23.91 10.28
C LYS A 23 11.97 -23.65 10.09
N LEU A 24 11.62 -22.40 9.84
CA LEU A 24 10.24 -21.94 9.69
C LEU A 24 9.94 -21.68 8.22
N CYS A 25 8.67 -21.83 7.87
CA CYS A 25 8.17 -21.55 6.54
C CYS A 25 8.20 -20.05 6.28
N GLU A 26 8.73 -19.67 5.11
CA GLU A 26 8.85 -18.27 4.68
C GLU A 26 7.50 -17.52 4.74
N LEU A 27 6.39 -18.17 4.39
CA LEU A 27 5.07 -17.51 4.26
C LEU A 27 4.23 -17.53 5.54
N CYS A 28 4.24 -18.62 6.31
CA CYS A 28 3.32 -18.82 7.44
C CYS A 28 3.99 -19.00 8.80
N GLN A 29 5.33 -19.02 8.84
CA GLN A 29 6.12 -19.18 10.06
C GLN A 29 5.88 -20.51 10.82
N ASN A 30 5.13 -21.46 10.26
CA ASN A 30 5.04 -22.82 10.79
C ASN A 30 6.32 -23.62 10.48
N ARG A 31 6.51 -24.75 11.16
CA ARG A 31 7.65 -25.66 10.92
C ARG A 31 7.79 -26.02 9.44
N ALA A 32 9.01 -25.90 8.93
CA ALA A 32 9.36 -26.26 7.56
C ALA A 32 9.82 -27.71 7.40
N TYR A 33 9.50 -28.29 6.24
CA TYR A 33 9.90 -29.64 5.83
C TYR A 33 10.55 -29.66 4.44
N LEU A 34 10.51 -28.54 3.73
CA LEU A 34 11.12 -28.34 2.43
C LEU A 34 12.13 -27.20 2.49
N GLN A 35 13.13 -27.28 1.63
CA GLN A 35 14.16 -26.25 1.43
C GLN A 35 14.30 -25.99 -0.07
N CYS A 36 14.42 -24.72 -0.46
CA CYS A 36 14.70 -24.35 -1.83
C CYS A 36 16.06 -24.94 -2.26
N ALA A 37 16.12 -25.77 -3.30
CA ALA A 37 17.38 -26.39 -3.72
C ALA A 37 18.38 -25.42 -4.36
N GLN A 38 17.91 -24.27 -4.83
CA GLN A 38 18.76 -23.23 -5.45
C GLN A 38 19.51 -22.43 -4.39
N CYS A 39 18.79 -21.66 -3.56
CA CYS A 39 19.44 -20.80 -2.56
C CYS A 39 19.82 -21.56 -1.28
N ARG A 40 19.13 -22.66 -0.95
CA ARG A 40 19.29 -23.44 0.30
C ARG A 40 19.13 -22.63 1.60
N VAL A 41 18.70 -21.38 1.52
CA VAL A 41 18.50 -20.49 2.68
C VAL A 41 17.03 -20.16 2.94
N THR A 42 16.12 -20.79 2.21
CA THR A 42 14.68 -20.55 2.30
C THR A 42 13.93 -21.86 2.46
N PHE A 43 12.94 -21.88 3.34
CA PHE A 43 12.30 -23.09 3.83
C PHE A 43 10.78 -22.97 3.77
N TYR A 44 10.09 -24.10 3.58
CA TYR A 44 8.63 -24.15 3.42
C TYR A 44 8.02 -25.33 4.17
N CYS A 45 6.79 -25.19 4.66
CA CYS A 45 6.06 -26.30 5.28
C CYS A 45 5.62 -27.35 4.25
N ASP A 46 5.28 -26.93 3.04
CA ASP A 46 4.80 -27.79 1.97
C ASP A 46 5.08 -27.20 0.58
N ALA A 47 4.71 -27.97 -0.46
CA ALA A 47 4.92 -27.59 -1.85
C ALA A 47 4.00 -26.44 -2.29
N THR A 48 2.86 -26.23 -1.61
CA THR A 48 1.93 -25.15 -1.97
C THR A 48 2.51 -23.80 -1.56
N HIS A 49 3.08 -23.69 -0.35
CA HIS A 49 3.76 -22.47 0.09
C HIS A 49 5.04 -22.21 -0.69
N GLN A 50 5.79 -23.26 -1.06
CA GLN A 50 6.92 -23.10 -1.97
C GLN A 50 6.47 -22.54 -3.33
N PHE A 51 5.40 -23.09 -3.90
CA PHE A 51 4.86 -22.63 -5.18
C PHE A 51 4.37 -21.19 -5.11
N ALA A 52 3.61 -20.84 -4.08
CA ALA A 52 3.11 -19.50 -3.84
C ALA A 52 4.26 -18.49 -3.72
N ASP A 53 5.29 -18.80 -2.92
CA ASP A 53 6.48 -17.96 -2.82
C ASP A 53 7.20 -17.82 -4.16
N TRP A 54 7.37 -18.93 -4.90
CA TRP A 54 8.04 -18.93 -6.20
C TRP A 54 7.37 -18.03 -7.24
N VAL A 55 6.06 -18.18 -7.41
CA VAL A 55 5.27 -17.39 -8.35
C VAL A 55 5.13 -15.94 -7.89
N GLY A 56 5.07 -15.73 -6.57
CA GLY A 56 4.92 -14.42 -5.96
C GLY A 56 6.18 -13.58 -6.04
N ILE A 57 7.34 -14.11 -5.66
CA ILE A 57 8.59 -13.34 -5.62
C ILE A 57 9.89 -14.16 -5.70
N HIS A 58 9.92 -15.38 -5.17
CA HIS A 58 11.16 -16.11 -4.93
C HIS A 58 12.00 -16.29 -6.19
N GLU A 59 11.39 -16.54 -7.34
CA GLU A 59 12.10 -16.66 -8.63
C GLU A 59 13.05 -15.48 -8.89
N LYS A 60 12.65 -14.27 -8.49
CA LYS A 60 13.40 -13.03 -8.74
C LYS A 60 14.45 -12.75 -7.68
N ILE A 61 14.24 -13.19 -6.44
CA ILE A 61 15.10 -12.86 -5.31
C ILE A 61 16.01 -14.01 -4.85
N CYS A 62 15.73 -15.24 -5.28
CA CYS A 62 16.44 -16.46 -4.86
C CYS A 62 17.97 -16.32 -4.79
N PRO A 63 18.68 -15.86 -5.85
CA PRO A 63 20.14 -15.74 -5.79
C PRO A 63 20.64 -14.62 -4.86
N LEU A 64 19.81 -13.60 -4.62
CA LEU A 64 20.16 -12.45 -3.78
C LEU A 64 20.03 -12.76 -2.28
N LEU A 65 19.26 -13.78 -1.91
CA LEU A 65 19.04 -14.16 -0.51
C LEU A 65 20.25 -14.84 0.14
N VAL A 66 21.09 -15.52 -0.66
CA VAL A 66 22.24 -16.30 -0.15
C VAL A 66 23.22 -15.45 0.66
N PRO A 67 23.78 -14.34 0.13
CA PRO A 67 24.72 -13.53 0.91
C PRO A 67 24.08 -12.97 2.19
N ILE A 68 22.82 -12.53 2.12
CA ILE A 68 22.11 -11.95 3.26
C ILE A 68 21.88 -12.98 4.39
N ARG A 69 21.51 -14.22 4.05
CA ARG A 69 21.11 -15.24 5.03
C ARG A 69 22.24 -16.16 5.47
N THR A 70 23.32 -16.26 4.70
CA THR A 70 24.47 -17.13 5.00
C THR A 70 25.51 -16.41 5.86
N GLU A 71 25.57 -15.08 5.80
CA GLU A 71 26.49 -14.26 6.57
C GLU A 71 26.01 -14.11 8.04
N THR A 72 26.02 -15.22 8.78
CA THR A 72 25.73 -15.25 10.22
C THR A 72 26.83 -14.59 11.05
N LEU A 73 26.45 -14.00 12.19
CA LEU A 73 27.27 -13.35 13.22
C LEU A 73 28.65 -14.00 13.54
N GLU A 74 28.81 -15.30 13.29
CA GLU A 74 30.05 -16.06 13.51
C GLU A 74 31.18 -15.72 12.52
N SER A 75 30.88 -15.35 11.26
CA SER A 75 31.91 -14.90 10.30
C SER A 75 32.60 -13.62 10.78
N PHE A 76 31.84 -12.70 11.38
CA PHE A 76 32.31 -11.41 11.89
C PHE A 76 33.23 -11.49 13.12
N SER A 77 33.41 -12.67 13.72
CA SER A 77 34.24 -12.83 14.92
C SER A 77 35.75 -12.73 14.62
N LYS A 78 36.17 -12.90 13.37
CA LYS A 78 37.59 -12.92 12.95
C LYS A 78 38.01 -11.72 12.10
N GLU A 79 37.13 -10.77 11.88
CA GLU A 79 37.26 -9.77 10.82
C GLU A 79 37.54 -8.38 11.39
N GLY A 80 38.33 -7.58 10.65
CA GLY A 80 38.68 -6.22 11.07
C GLY A 80 37.46 -5.29 11.06
N ARG A 81 37.50 -4.22 11.88
CA ARG A 81 36.39 -3.24 11.99
C ARG A 81 35.96 -2.67 10.62
N ILE A 82 36.92 -2.36 9.76
CA ILE A 82 36.69 -1.78 8.43
C ILE A 82 36.00 -2.78 7.50
N GLU A 83 36.42 -4.05 7.49
CA GLU A 83 35.80 -5.09 6.66
C GLU A 83 34.36 -5.36 7.10
N LYS A 84 34.12 -5.35 8.42
CA LYS A 84 32.77 -5.46 8.99
C LYS A 84 31.87 -4.30 8.57
N ASP A 85 32.38 -3.07 8.58
CA ASP A 85 31.63 -1.89 8.17
C ASP A 85 31.32 -1.91 6.66
N ILE A 86 32.28 -2.30 5.81
CA ILE A 86 32.07 -2.46 4.35
C ILE A 86 30.98 -3.50 4.06
N LYS A 87 31.07 -4.69 4.69
CA LYS A 87 30.06 -5.75 4.52
C LYS A 87 28.68 -5.29 4.97
N LYS A 88 28.60 -4.59 6.10
CA LYS A 88 27.32 -4.04 6.60
C LYS A 88 26.68 -3.10 5.58
N VAL A 89 27.47 -2.23 4.94
CA VAL A 89 26.97 -1.34 3.87
C VAL A 89 26.46 -2.16 2.68
N GLN A 90 27.21 -3.16 2.23
CA GLN A 90 26.81 -4.03 1.10
C GLN A 90 25.50 -4.81 1.37
N VAL A 91 25.34 -5.33 2.59
CA VAL A 91 24.10 -6.00 3.00
C VAL A 91 22.93 -5.02 3.00
N LEU A 92 23.11 -3.81 3.52
CA LEU A 92 22.07 -2.77 3.52
C LEU A 92 21.70 -2.33 2.09
N GLU A 93 22.66 -2.18 1.19
CA GLU A 93 22.40 -1.89 -0.23
C GLU A 93 21.60 -3.01 -0.90
N THR A 94 21.96 -4.27 -0.62
CA THR A 94 21.26 -5.44 -1.16
C THR A 94 19.84 -5.54 -0.62
N LEU A 95 19.62 -5.28 0.68
CA LEU A 95 18.29 -5.24 1.28
C LEU A 95 17.43 -4.12 0.68
N ASN A 96 17.99 -2.91 0.50
CA ASN A 96 17.25 -1.82 -0.16
C ASN A 96 16.84 -2.17 -1.59
N LYS A 97 17.73 -2.86 -2.34
CA LYS A 97 17.39 -3.38 -3.67
C LYS A 97 16.27 -4.42 -3.62
N LEU A 98 16.31 -5.34 -2.65
CA LEU A 98 15.26 -6.34 -2.45
C LEU A 98 13.91 -5.72 -2.08
N ILE A 99 13.90 -4.70 -1.23
CA ILE A 99 12.69 -3.93 -0.89
C ILE A 99 12.08 -3.33 -2.16
N ALA A 100 12.90 -2.70 -3.02
CA ALA A 100 12.42 -2.12 -4.27
C ALA A 100 11.83 -3.18 -5.24
N ILE A 101 12.51 -4.32 -5.39
CA ILE A 101 12.03 -5.45 -6.21
C ILE A 101 10.71 -5.99 -5.65
N ALA A 102 10.65 -6.26 -4.34
CA ALA A 102 9.48 -6.84 -3.70
C ALA A 102 8.26 -5.92 -3.81
N ARG A 103 8.44 -4.62 -3.57
CA ARG A 103 7.40 -3.61 -3.74
C ARG A 103 6.87 -3.56 -5.17
N SER A 104 7.77 -3.47 -6.16
CA SER A 104 7.39 -3.38 -7.56
C SER A 104 6.64 -4.63 -8.05
N ILE A 105 7.06 -5.82 -7.60
CA ILE A 105 6.36 -7.07 -7.94
C ILE A 105 4.98 -7.10 -7.30
N ALA A 106 4.85 -6.76 -6.01
CA ALA A 106 3.55 -6.69 -5.34
C ALA A 106 2.60 -5.72 -6.05
N GLU A 107 3.06 -4.49 -6.35
CA GLU A 107 2.30 -3.49 -7.11
C GLU A 107 1.86 -4.01 -8.48
N GLY A 108 2.76 -4.64 -9.24
CA GLY A 108 2.45 -5.24 -10.53
C GLY A 108 1.37 -6.32 -10.43
N LYS A 109 1.48 -7.23 -9.46
CA LYS A 109 0.47 -8.29 -9.25
C LYS A 109 -0.89 -7.73 -8.83
N LEU A 110 -0.91 -6.70 -7.98
CA LEU A 110 -2.15 -6.05 -7.56
C LEU A 110 -2.86 -5.34 -8.73
N THR A 111 -2.09 -4.66 -9.60
CA THR A 111 -2.68 -4.02 -10.80
C THR A 111 -3.22 -5.04 -11.81
N GLU A 112 -2.65 -6.25 -11.85
CA GLU A 112 -3.18 -7.39 -12.61
C GLU A 112 -4.37 -8.10 -11.93
N GLY A 113 -4.76 -7.70 -10.71
CA GLY A 113 -5.82 -8.35 -9.92
C GLY A 113 -5.41 -9.70 -9.30
N LYS A 114 -4.11 -10.05 -9.34
CA LYS A 114 -3.57 -11.30 -8.79
C LYS A 114 -3.25 -11.14 -7.31
N HIS A 115 -4.30 -10.96 -6.51
CA HIS A 115 -4.17 -10.63 -5.08
C HIS A 115 -3.40 -11.70 -4.28
N GLU A 116 -3.64 -12.98 -4.55
CA GLU A 116 -2.95 -14.09 -3.88
C GLU A 116 -1.44 -14.11 -4.21
N GLU A 117 -1.08 -13.93 -5.48
CA GLU A 117 0.33 -13.88 -5.92
C GLU A 117 1.07 -12.64 -5.42
N ALA A 118 0.35 -11.57 -5.05
CA ALA A 118 0.96 -10.35 -4.51
C ALA A 118 1.41 -10.51 -3.04
N LEU A 119 0.77 -11.39 -2.27
CA LEU A 119 1.01 -11.49 -0.82
C LEU A 119 2.46 -11.88 -0.47
N PRO A 120 3.10 -12.89 -1.11
CA PRO A 120 4.50 -13.23 -0.81
C PRO A 120 5.45 -12.05 -1.03
N ALA A 121 5.23 -11.28 -2.10
CA ALA A 121 6.03 -10.10 -2.40
C ALA A 121 5.81 -8.98 -1.37
N GLY A 122 4.56 -8.73 -0.96
CA GLY A 122 4.24 -7.78 0.11
C GLY A 122 4.83 -8.17 1.46
N GLN A 123 4.76 -9.46 1.84
CA GLN A 123 5.31 -9.98 3.09
C GLN A 123 6.83 -9.86 3.12
N THR A 124 7.48 -10.21 2.01
CA THR A 124 8.94 -10.07 1.84
C THR A 124 9.36 -8.59 1.92
N CYS A 125 8.60 -7.69 1.28
CA CYS A 125 8.86 -6.26 1.37
C CYS A 125 8.77 -5.76 2.82
N LEU A 126 7.73 -6.17 3.56
CA LEU A 126 7.56 -5.78 4.95
C LEU A 126 8.70 -6.30 5.82
N HIS A 127 9.07 -7.57 5.66
CA HIS A 127 10.16 -8.19 6.42
C HIS A 127 11.49 -7.45 6.23
N PHE A 128 11.89 -7.18 4.98
CA PHE A 128 13.13 -6.44 4.73
C PHE A 128 13.05 -4.99 5.20
N CYS A 129 11.89 -4.32 5.09
CA CYS A 129 11.71 -3.00 5.67
C CYS A 129 11.92 -3.02 7.20
N MET A 130 11.42 -4.04 7.89
CA MET A 130 11.63 -4.20 9.34
C MET A 130 13.11 -4.42 9.68
N ASP A 131 13.83 -5.21 8.89
CA ASP A 131 15.27 -5.46 9.08
C ASP A 131 16.13 -4.20 8.88
N VAL A 132 15.76 -3.35 7.91
CA VAL A 132 16.54 -2.15 7.56
C VAL A 132 16.19 -0.95 8.44
N PHE A 133 14.89 -0.70 8.67
CA PHE A 133 14.40 0.53 9.29
C PHE A 133 13.91 0.34 10.74
N GLY A 134 13.74 -0.91 11.18
CA GLY A 134 13.19 -1.24 12.49
C GLY A 134 11.65 -1.16 12.56
N PRO A 135 11.08 -1.56 13.70
CA PRO A 135 9.64 -1.53 13.91
C PRO A 135 9.11 -0.09 13.99
N CYS A 136 7.83 0.12 13.63
CA CYS A 136 7.15 1.42 13.66
C CYS A 136 7.76 2.52 12.77
N SER A 137 8.68 2.18 11.87
CA SER A 137 9.25 3.14 10.92
C SER A 137 8.22 3.51 9.84
N ILE A 138 8.23 4.77 9.41
CA ILE A 138 7.34 5.27 8.35
C ILE A 138 7.58 4.58 7.00
N GLN A 139 8.80 4.07 6.79
CA GLN A 139 9.20 3.32 5.60
C GLN A 139 8.50 1.95 5.47
N LEU A 140 7.84 1.45 6.53
CA LEU A 140 7.03 0.22 6.48
C LEU A 140 5.64 0.45 5.88
N VAL A 141 5.12 1.69 5.92
CA VAL A 141 3.76 2.02 5.50
C VAL A 141 3.45 1.54 4.08
N PRO A 142 4.30 1.76 3.05
CA PRO A 142 4.03 1.23 1.72
C PRO A 142 3.83 -0.29 1.68
N ALA A 143 4.56 -1.06 2.49
CA ALA A 143 4.40 -2.51 2.56
C ALA A 143 3.07 -2.91 3.23
N TYR A 144 2.67 -2.21 4.30
CA TYR A 144 1.35 -2.41 4.93
C TYR A 144 0.21 -2.14 3.94
N LEU A 145 0.28 -1.06 3.17
CA LEU A 145 -0.76 -0.72 2.19
C LEU A 145 -0.89 -1.79 1.09
N LEU A 146 0.23 -2.30 0.59
CA LEU A 146 0.23 -3.37 -0.43
C LEU A 146 -0.40 -4.67 0.09
N LEU A 147 -0.04 -5.07 1.31
CA LEU A 147 -0.61 -6.26 1.93
C LEU A 147 -2.10 -6.07 2.23
N ALA A 148 -2.50 -4.89 2.71
CA ALA A 148 -3.91 -4.58 2.95
C ALA A 148 -4.73 -4.66 1.65
N GLU A 149 -4.21 -4.12 0.54
CA GLU A 149 -4.87 -4.23 -0.77
C GLU A 149 -4.99 -5.69 -1.24
N GLY A 150 -3.93 -6.50 -1.06
CA GLY A 150 -3.97 -7.93 -1.34
C GLY A 150 -5.04 -8.66 -0.52
N TYR A 151 -5.05 -8.46 0.80
CA TYR A 151 -6.04 -9.10 1.67
C TYR A 151 -7.48 -8.63 1.41
N MET A 152 -7.69 -7.34 1.13
CA MET A 152 -9.01 -6.83 0.71
C MET A 152 -9.49 -7.50 -0.58
N GLY A 153 -8.61 -7.68 -1.58
CA GLY A 153 -8.92 -8.36 -2.83
C GLY A 153 -9.29 -9.84 -2.65
N LEU A 154 -8.79 -10.48 -1.59
CA LEU A 154 -9.18 -11.85 -1.19
C LEU A 154 -10.40 -11.91 -0.26
N GLY A 155 -10.97 -10.76 0.10
CA GLY A 155 -12.08 -10.68 1.07
C GLY A 155 -11.67 -10.91 2.53
N ASN A 156 -10.37 -10.97 2.84
CA ASN A 156 -9.88 -11.06 4.21
C ASN A 156 -9.79 -9.66 4.84
N ILE A 157 -10.96 -9.14 5.23
CA ILE A 157 -11.10 -7.77 5.75
C ILE A 157 -10.42 -7.60 7.11
N SER A 158 -10.38 -8.66 7.93
CA SER A 158 -9.74 -8.63 9.26
C SER A 158 -8.24 -8.38 9.18
N SER A 159 -7.51 -9.13 8.34
CA SER A 159 -6.07 -8.93 8.15
C SER A 159 -5.76 -7.58 7.51
N ALA A 160 -6.59 -7.13 6.56
CA ALA A 160 -6.42 -5.81 5.95
C ALA A 160 -6.59 -4.66 6.98
N ALA A 161 -7.60 -4.75 7.84
CA ALA A 161 -7.85 -3.76 8.88
C ALA A 161 -6.68 -3.68 9.88
N GLU A 162 -6.13 -4.83 10.29
CA GLU A 162 -4.96 -4.88 11.19
C GLU A 162 -3.75 -4.17 10.57
N LEU A 163 -3.44 -4.45 9.30
CA LEU A 163 -2.34 -3.82 8.58
C LEU A 163 -2.53 -2.30 8.41
N LEU A 164 -3.75 -1.86 8.10
CA LEU A 164 -4.05 -0.44 7.99
C LEU A 164 -3.96 0.28 9.34
N SER A 165 -4.33 -0.38 10.44
CA SER A 165 -4.12 0.15 11.79
C SER A 165 -2.62 0.34 12.11
N GLN A 166 -1.76 -0.60 11.70
CA GLN A 166 -0.30 -0.45 11.84
C GLN A 166 0.25 0.69 10.98
N ALA A 167 -0.31 0.90 9.78
CA ALA A 167 0.04 2.01 8.92
C ALA A 167 -0.35 3.37 9.53
N GLU A 168 -1.59 3.50 10.04
CA GLU A 168 -2.07 4.70 10.75
C GLU A 168 -1.21 5.01 11.98
N LEU A 169 -0.86 3.99 12.77
CA LEU A 169 0.04 4.16 13.92
C LEU A 169 1.42 4.69 13.51
N SER A 170 1.94 4.23 12.37
CA SER A 170 3.24 4.69 11.87
C SER A 170 3.19 6.13 11.37
N VAL A 171 2.11 6.53 10.68
CA VAL A 171 1.87 7.90 10.20
C VAL A 171 1.60 8.87 11.35
N SER A 172 0.76 8.50 12.33
CA SER A 172 0.46 9.34 13.50
C SER A 172 1.69 9.69 14.33
N LYS A 173 2.69 8.80 14.40
CA LYS A 173 3.99 9.06 15.02
C LYS A 173 4.91 9.97 14.19
N ASN A 174 4.60 10.17 12.91
CA ASN A 174 5.41 10.92 11.95
C ASN A 174 4.49 11.85 11.10
N PRO A 175 3.88 12.89 11.69
CA PRO A 175 2.89 13.73 11.01
C PRO A 175 3.45 14.46 9.78
N ASP A 176 4.76 14.69 9.73
CA ASP A 176 5.43 15.35 8.60
C ASP A 176 5.88 14.37 7.50
N CYS A 177 5.24 13.19 7.39
CA CYS A 177 5.59 12.16 6.40
C CYS A 177 5.28 12.54 4.93
N GLY A 178 4.72 13.73 4.72
CA GLY A 178 4.45 14.30 3.41
C GLY A 178 3.11 13.84 2.82
N HIS A 179 2.59 14.64 1.90
CA HIS A 179 1.28 14.41 1.31
C HIS A 179 1.18 13.10 0.51
N ASP A 180 2.29 12.60 -0.07
CA ASP A 180 2.28 11.34 -0.81
C ASP A 180 1.82 10.16 0.06
N LEU A 181 2.34 10.06 1.27
CA LEU A 181 2.00 8.93 2.13
C LEU A 181 0.58 9.06 2.69
N HIS A 182 0.17 10.29 3.02
CA HIS A 182 -1.18 10.57 3.50
C HIS A 182 -2.26 10.19 2.48
N HIS A 183 -2.12 10.57 1.20
CA HIS A 183 -3.18 10.21 0.23
C HIS A 183 -3.30 8.70 0.04
N ARG A 184 -2.16 7.98 -0.02
CA ARG A 184 -2.16 6.52 -0.17
C ARG A 184 -2.79 5.80 1.02
N LEU A 185 -2.53 6.28 2.23
CA LEU A 185 -3.14 5.73 3.45
C LEU A 185 -4.65 5.97 3.44
N HIS A 186 -5.08 7.22 3.25
CA HIS A 186 -6.49 7.59 3.21
C HIS A 186 -7.25 6.85 2.09
N ARG A 187 -6.64 6.67 0.91
CA ARG A 187 -7.23 5.86 -0.16
C ARG A 187 -7.50 4.43 0.27
N SER A 188 -6.56 3.83 1.00
CA SER A 188 -6.67 2.45 1.46
C SER A 188 -7.71 2.30 2.58
N LEU A 189 -7.77 3.25 3.51
CA LEU A 189 -8.80 3.31 4.56
C LEU A 189 -10.20 3.51 3.97
N GLY A 190 -10.34 4.40 2.99
CA GLY A 190 -11.62 4.64 2.30
C GLY A 190 -12.12 3.40 1.56
N ARG A 191 -11.21 2.60 0.98
CA ARG A 191 -11.55 1.30 0.39
C ARG A 191 -12.04 0.31 1.43
N LEU A 192 -11.33 0.19 2.55
CA LEU A 192 -11.71 -0.70 3.65
C LEU A 192 -13.12 -0.37 4.16
N GLN A 193 -13.38 0.90 4.47
CA GLN A 193 -14.68 1.36 4.98
C GLN A 193 -15.81 1.16 3.96
N SER A 194 -15.54 1.41 2.67
CA SER A 194 -16.50 1.14 1.59
C SER A 194 -16.90 -0.33 1.49
N ILE A 195 -15.97 -1.25 1.77
CA ILE A 195 -16.23 -2.70 1.82
C ILE A 195 -17.02 -3.06 3.08
N MET A 196 -16.68 -2.45 4.22
CA MET A 196 -17.39 -2.64 5.49
C MET A 196 -18.80 -2.03 5.52
N GLY A 197 -19.14 -1.20 4.52
CA GLY A 197 -20.42 -0.50 4.44
C GLY A 197 -20.48 0.80 5.24
N ASP A 198 -19.37 1.23 5.85
CA ASP A 198 -19.23 2.54 6.48
C ASP A 198 -19.04 3.61 5.40
N LEU A 199 -20.16 4.11 4.88
CA LEU A 199 -20.16 5.09 3.81
C LEU A 199 -19.64 6.46 4.27
N GLU A 200 -19.84 6.83 5.54
CA GLU A 200 -19.39 8.12 6.07
C GLU A 200 -17.88 8.14 6.27
N GLY A 201 -17.32 7.09 6.87
CA GLY A 201 -15.88 6.90 6.95
C GLY A 201 -15.24 6.90 5.57
N ALA A 202 -15.85 6.18 4.61
CA ALA A 202 -15.33 6.14 3.25
C ALA A 202 -15.29 7.53 2.58
N LEU A 203 -16.34 8.34 2.74
CA LEU A 203 -16.35 9.73 2.24
C LEU A 203 -15.24 10.56 2.88
N PHE A 204 -15.08 10.46 4.21
CA PHE A 204 -14.01 11.15 4.93
C PHE A 204 -12.63 10.83 4.39
N ASN A 205 -12.35 9.54 4.24
CA ASN A 205 -11.05 9.08 3.79
C ASN A 205 -10.80 9.42 2.31
N TYR A 206 -11.79 9.27 1.42
CA TYR A 206 -11.60 9.67 0.02
C TYR A 206 -11.46 11.19 -0.18
N ALA A 207 -12.10 12.01 0.66
CA ALA A 207 -11.87 13.46 0.63
C ALA A 207 -10.42 13.80 1.01
N ASN A 208 -9.89 13.22 2.09
CA ASN A 208 -8.50 13.43 2.49
C ASN A 208 -7.50 12.86 1.47
N ASP A 209 -7.80 11.73 0.82
CA ASP A 209 -7.03 11.21 -0.32
C ASP A 209 -6.91 12.26 -1.42
N ILE A 210 -8.03 12.80 -1.91
CA ILE A 210 -8.04 13.82 -2.97
C ILE A 210 -7.24 15.05 -2.56
N TYR A 211 -7.40 15.51 -1.31
CA TYR A 211 -6.69 16.69 -0.78
C TYR A 211 -5.18 16.51 -0.86
N HIS A 212 -4.68 15.43 -0.25
CA HIS A 212 -3.27 15.15 -0.20
C HIS A 212 -2.70 14.80 -1.58
N ALA A 213 -3.46 14.13 -2.44
CA ALA A 213 -3.05 13.86 -3.82
C ALA A 213 -2.94 15.15 -4.64
N ALA A 214 -3.84 16.12 -4.43
CA ALA A 214 -3.82 17.39 -5.14
C ALA A 214 -2.58 18.23 -4.79
N GLU A 215 -2.15 18.21 -3.53
CA GLU A 215 -0.92 18.89 -3.08
C GLU A 215 0.35 18.34 -3.75
N VAL A 216 0.36 17.04 -4.11
CA VAL A 216 1.53 16.39 -4.73
C VAL A 216 1.49 16.45 -6.26
N TYR A 217 0.32 16.14 -6.85
CA TYR A 217 0.19 15.89 -8.29
C TYR A 217 -0.65 16.93 -9.02
N GLY A 218 -1.32 17.83 -8.30
CA GLY A 218 -2.30 18.76 -8.84
C GLY A 218 -3.70 18.14 -9.01
N LEU A 219 -4.71 19.01 -8.95
CA LEU A 219 -6.13 18.64 -9.03
C LEU A 219 -6.51 17.92 -10.33
N ASP A 220 -5.84 18.25 -11.43
CA ASP A 220 -6.12 17.73 -12.77
C ASP A 220 -5.36 16.41 -13.07
N SER A 221 -4.70 15.81 -12.08
CA SER A 221 -3.93 14.58 -12.24
C SER A 221 -4.78 13.31 -12.39
N THR A 222 -4.20 12.28 -13.01
CA THR A 222 -4.82 10.94 -13.06
C THR A 222 -4.99 10.32 -11.67
N VAL A 223 -4.12 10.69 -10.71
CA VAL A 223 -4.19 10.24 -9.32
C VAL A 223 -5.42 10.83 -8.61
N CYS A 224 -5.69 12.13 -8.77
CA CYS A 224 -6.89 12.77 -8.24
C CYS A 224 -8.16 12.28 -8.95
N SER A 225 -8.10 12.06 -10.26
CA SER A 225 -9.21 11.50 -11.05
C SER A 225 -9.72 10.17 -10.49
N ASN A 226 -8.81 9.29 -10.09
CA ASN A 226 -9.17 8.05 -9.41
C ASN A 226 -9.83 8.29 -8.04
N GLY A 227 -9.33 9.25 -7.26
CA GLY A 227 -9.96 9.66 -5.99
C GLY A 227 -11.39 10.17 -6.17
N TYR A 228 -11.62 11.04 -7.16
CA TYR A 228 -12.97 11.52 -7.50
C TYR A 228 -13.90 10.38 -7.90
N PHE A 229 -13.41 9.43 -8.70
CA PHE A 229 -14.20 8.26 -9.09
C PHE A 229 -14.61 7.41 -7.88
N LEU A 230 -13.70 7.20 -6.93
CA LEU A 230 -13.99 6.45 -5.70
C LEU A 230 -15.03 7.18 -4.83
N LEU A 231 -14.87 8.49 -4.66
CA LEU A 231 -15.84 9.34 -3.95
C LEU A 231 -17.22 9.29 -4.61
N ALA A 232 -17.26 9.36 -5.95
CA ALA A 232 -18.49 9.28 -6.72
C ALA A 232 -19.25 7.98 -6.51
N ASN A 233 -18.53 6.87 -6.44
CA ASN A 233 -19.10 5.55 -6.19
C ASN A 233 -19.77 5.47 -4.81
N ILE A 234 -19.24 6.15 -3.79
CA ILE A 234 -19.87 6.21 -2.47
C ILE A 234 -21.18 7.00 -2.52
N PHE A 235 -21.20 8.14 -3.20
CA PHE A 235 -22.45 8.91 -3.39
C PHE A 235 -23.50 8.12 -4.18
N ALA A 236 -23.08 7.33 -5.16
CA ALA A 236 -23.96 6.41 -5.88
C ALA A 236 -24.57 5.34 -4.95
N LYS A 237 -23.75 4.73 -4.08
CA LYS A 237 -24.22 3.78 -3.05
C LYS A 237 -25.22 4.42 -2.08
N GLN A 238 -25.11 5.73 -1.82
CA GLN A 238 -26.07 6.48 -0.99
C GLN A 238 -27.36 6.90 -1.74
N GLY A 239 -27.51 6.54 -3.01
CA GLY A 239 -28.69 6.91 -3.82
C GLY A 239 -28.71 8.37 -4.27
N LYS A 240 -27.60 9.10 -4.16
CA LYS A 240 -27.51 10.52 -4.53
C LYS A 240 -27.20 10.70 -6.02
N THR A 241 -28.06 10.13 -6.85
CA THR A 241 -27.89 10.04 -8.31
C THR A 241 -27.75 11.40 -8.98
N GLN A 242 -28.31 12.48 -8.40
CA GLN A 242 -28.15 13.85 -8.92
C GLN A 242 -26.71 14.36 -8.80
N ILE A 243 -26.05 14.10 -7.67
CA ILE A 243 -24.63 14.45 -7.46
C ILE A 243 -23.78 13.63 -8.45
N VAL A 244 -24.05 12.33 -8.55
CA VAL A 244 -23.36 11.42 -9.48
C VAL A 244 -23.50 11.85 -10.93
N ARG A 245 -24.69 12.27 -11.34
CA ARG A 245 -24.95 12.74 -12.69
C ARG A 245 -24.22 14.05 -12.98
N SER A 246 -24.11 14.96 -12.01
CA SER A 246 -23.25 16.15 -12.14
C SER A 246 -21.78 15.77 -12.31
N MET A 247 -21.29 14.79 -11.53
CA MET A 247 -19.91 14.31 -11.61
C MET A 247 -19.53 13.76 -13.00
N TYR A 248 -20.43 13.01 -13.63
CA TYR A 248 -20.18 12.40 -14.96
C TYR A 248 -20.53 13.31 -16.14
N ASN A 249 -21.57 14.15 -16.03
CA ASN A 249 -21.95 15.06 -17.13
C ASN A 249 -20.97 16.21 -17.32
N GLU A 250 -20.28 16.66 -16.27
CA GLU A 250 -19.27 17.71 -16.41
C GLU A 250 -17.97 17.23 -17.06
N GLN A 251 -17.68 15.92 -17.04
CA GLN A 251 -16.57 15.36 -17.84
C GLN A 251 -16.82 15.46 -19.35
N ALA A 252 -18.09 15.57 -19.78
CA ALA A 252 -18.45 15.61 -21.20
C ALA A 252 -18.40 17.01 -21.83
N LEU A 253 -18.23 18.09 -21.05
CA LEU A 253 -18.42 19.45 -21.58
C LEU A 253 -17.26 20.43 -21.45
N PHE A 254 -16.21 20.23 -20.61
CA PHE A 254 -15.17 21.26 -20.46
C PHE A 254 -13.77 20.73 -20.12
N PRO A 255 -12.68 21.28 -20.70
CA PRO A 255 -11.32 20.95 -20.32
C PRO A 255 -10.93 21.69 -19.02
N GLN A 256 -10.46 20.90 -18.03
CA GLN A 256 -9.51 21.23 -16.98
C GLN A 256 -9.82 22.46 -16.10
N SER A 257 -10.34 22.21 -14.88
CA SER A 257 -10.21 23.01 -13.65
C SER A 257 -11.50 23.21 -12.83
N LEU A 258 -12.69 23.09 -13.42
CA LEU A 258 -13.97 23.41 -12.75
C LEU A 258 -14.76 22.20 -12.24
N THR A 259 -14.49 20.99 -12.75
CA THR A 259 -15.22 19.76 -12.39
C THR A 259 -14.92 19.27 -10.97
N ALA A 260 -13.64 19.31 -10.57
CA ALA A 260 -13.19 19.06 -9.20
C ALA A 260 -13.80 20.06 -8.20
N VAL A 261 -13.95 21.32 -8.62
CA VAL A 261 -14.51 22.41 -7.82
C VAL A 261 -16.01 22.21 -7.61
N ALA A 262 -16.77 21.90 -8.67
CA ALA A 262 -18.19 21.59 -8.56
C ALA A 262 -18.44 20.34 -7.68
N LEU A 263 -17.57 19.34 -7.78
CA LEU A 263 -17.53 18.14 -6.92
C LEU A 263 -17.32 18.47 -5.44
N VAL A 264 -16.33 19.29 -5.13
CA VAL A 264 -16.02 19.74 -3.76
C VAL A 264 -17.15 20.64 -3.23
N TYR A 265 -17.74 21.50 -4.08
CA TYR A 265 -18.87 22.35 -3.72
C TYR A 265 -20.18 21.57 -3.51
N GLN A 266 -20.41 20.46 -4.23
CA GLN A 266 -21.57 19.58 -4.02
C GLN A 266 -21.36 18.63 -2.84
N ALA A 267 -20.13 18.16 -2.61
CA ALA A 267 -19.77 17.48 -1.37
C ALA A 267 -19.89 18.42 -0.16
N ARG A 268 -19.57 19.71 -0.32
CA ARG A 268 -19.78 20.79 0.66
C ARG A 268 -21.26 21.01 0.95
N ASP A 269 -22.11 21.12 -0.07
CA ASP A 269 -23.53 21.36 0.13
C ASP A 269 -24.21 20.11 0.72
N PHE A 270 -23.77 18.90 0.35
CA PHE A 270 -24.21 17.66 1.01
C PHE A 270 -23.75 17.59 2.47
N GLY A 271 -22.47 17.85 2.76
CA GLY A 271 -21.95 17.89 4.12
C GLY A 271 -22.66 18.94 4.99
N ARG A 272 -22.96 20.12 4.42
CA ARG A 272 -23.71 21.19 5.07
C ARG A 272 -25.17 20.81 5.31
N SER A 273 -25.84 20.14 4.37
CA SER A 273 -27.21 19.63 4.56
C SER A 273 -27.27 18.47 5.56
N ALA A 274 -26.27 17.57 5.56
CA ALA A 274 -26.16 16.48 6.53
C ALA A 274 -25.86 16.98 7.95
N LEU A 275 -25.06 18.05 8.10
CA LEU A 275 -24.81 18.75 9.36
C LEU A 275 -26.05 19.48 9.89
N GLN A 276 -26.94 19.95 9.00
CA GLN A 276 -28.18 20.65 9.36
C GLN A 276 -29.32 19.69 9.71
N SER A 277 -29.33 18.46 9.18
CA SER A 277 -30.29 17.41 9.50
C SER A 277 -29.72 16.48 10.57
N SER A 278 -29.94 16.80 11.84
CA SER A 278 -29.43 16.14 13.05
C SER A 278 -29.65 14.61 13.15
N GLN A 279 -28.94 13.80 12.35
CA GLN A 279 -28.77 12.35 12.52
C GLN A 279 -27.47 11.91 11.86
N MET A 280 -26.34 12.17 12.51
CA MET A 280 -25.08 11.41 12.61
C MET A 280 -24.09 12.33 13.33
N SER A 281 -23.26 11.78 14.22
CA SER A 281 -22.36 12.52 15.11
C SER A 281 -21.54 13.62 14.40
N PRO A 282 -21.25 14.77 15.04
CA PRO A 282 -20.52 15.87 14.42
C PRO A 282 -19.06 15.47 14.23
N ASN A 283 -18.73 14.85 13.11
CA ASN A 283 -17.35 14.52 12.80
C ASN A 283 -16.64 15.79 12.30
N GLN A 284 -16.16 16.59 13.25
CA GLN A 284 -15.48 17.87 13.03
C GLN A 284 -14.27 17.74 12.09
N GLU A 285 -13.69 16.55 12.01
CA GLU A 285 -12.59 16.22 11.12
C GLU A 285 -13.03 16.18 9.64
N LEU A 286 -14.23 15.65 9.33
CA LEU A 286 -14.77 15.66 7.97
C LEU A 286 -15.01 17.08 7.46
N SER A 287 -15.53 17.94 8.34
CA SER A 287 -15.69 19.37 8.03
C SER A 287 -14.34 20.02 7.74
N THR A 288 -13.30 19.69 8.51
CA THR A 288 -11.96 20.26 8.35
C THR A 288 -11.29 19.81 7.05
N ALA A 289 -11.39 18.53 6.69
CA ALA A 289 -10.82 18.01 5.44
C ALA A 289 -11.49 18.62 4.20
N VAL A 290 -12.83 18.72 4.23
CA VAL A 290 -13.61 19.37 3.17
C VAL A 290 -13.28 20.87 3.08
N GLN A 291 -13.10 21.55 4.21
CA GLN A 291 -12.74 22.98 4.21
C GLN A 291 -11.35 23.22 3.61
N LYS A 292 -10.35 22.40 3.93
CA LYS A 292 -9.01 22.50 3.33
C LYS A 292 -9.02 22.30 1.81
N LEU A 293 -9.84 21.37 1.32
CA LEU A 293 -10.07 21.20 -0.12
C LEU A 293 -10.68 22.43 -0.78
N LEU A 294 -11.64 23.06 -0.12
CA LEU A 294 -12.28 24.29 -0.60
C LEU A 294 -11.28 25.43 -0.69
N ASP A 295 -10.49 25.65 0.36
CA ASP A 295 -9.49 26.72 0.40
C ASP A 295 -8.44 26.54 -0.72
N LEU A 296 -8.02 25.30 -0.99
CA LEU A 296 -7.08 24.95 -2.07
C LEU A 296 -7.67 25.22 -3.47
N VAL A 297 -8.96 24.99 -3.63
CA VAL A 297 -9.70 25.26 -4.86
C VAL A 297 -9.88 26.78 -5.08
N GLU A 298 -10.20 27.52 -4.03
CA GLU A 298 -10.51 28.95 -4.08
C GLU A 298 -9.26 29.84 -4.22
N THR A 299 -8.10 29.37 -3.78
CA THR A 299 -6.82 30.10 -3.85
C THR A 299 -6.12 30.00 -5.21
N ARG A 300 -6.69 29.29 -6.20
CA ARG A 300 -6.12 29.20 -7.55
C ARG A 300 -6.16 30.58 -8.23
N PRO A 301 -5.02 31.16 -8.67
CA PRO A 301 -5.08 32.29 -9.58
C PRO A 301 -5.72 31.82 -10.88
N GLN A 302 -6.77 32.51 -11.32
CA GLN A 302 -7.41 32.30 -12.62
C GLN A 302 -6.37 32.55 -13.74
N THR A 303 -5.60 31.54 -14.10
CA THR A 303 -4.73 31.64 -15.27
C THR A 303 -5.50 31.22 -16.52
N SER A 304 -5.70 32.23 -17.37
CA SER A 304 -6.00 32.18 -18.80
C SER A 304 -7.46 32.26 -19.27
N GLU A 305 -8.12 33.37 -18.98
CA GLU A 305 -8.96 34.03 -19.99
C GLU A 305 -8.74 35.54 -19.97
N ALA A 306 -7.81 36.04 -20.80
CA ALA A 306 -7.87 37.35 -21.45
C ALA A 306 -6.50 37.73 -22.03
N LYS A 307 -6.28 37.41 -23.31
CA LYS A 307 -5.73 38.33 -24.33
C LYS A 307 -5.77 37.67 -25.71
N ARG A 308 -6.99 37.36 -26.17
CA ARG A 308 -7.33 37.47 -27.59
C ARG A 308 -8.01 38.83 -27.75
N SER A 309 -7.22 39.86 -28.07
CA SER A 309 -7.67 41.12 -28.65
C SER A 309 -6.45 41.93 -29.09
N LYS A 310 -5.91 41.56 -30.26
CA LYS A 310 -5.66 42.43 -31.42
C LYS A 310 -5.16 41.57 -32.57
#